data_AF-A0A6L2PKL6-F1
#
_entry.id   AF-A0A6L2PKL6-F1
#
_cell.length_a   1.000
_cell.length_b   1.000
_cell.length_c   1.000
_cell.angle_alpha   90.00
_cell.angle_beta   90.00
_cell.angle_gamma   90.00
#
_symmetry.space_group_name_H-M   'P 1'
#
loop_
_entity.id
_entity.type
_entity.pdbx_description
1 polymer ?
#
loop_
_entity_poly.entity_id
_entity_poly.type
_entity_poly.pdbx_seq_one_letter_code
_entity_poly.pdbx_strand_id
1 'polypeptide(L)'
;MATGSWLKVLSASPDHFYVAFLGQALVGIAQIFILGVPARLAAVWFGPRQVSTACALGVFGNQGAVFQKEPPLPPSPAQATLRHEVTVSDKSVERHAYLKTLKSLFTNRNFVLLLISYGINVGVFYVVSTLLNQIVLLHFANAEEDAGRIGLTIVLAGVVGSVTGGIVLDKTHRFKESILVVYFMALAGMLAFTFTLKLGHIWIIYLTSGFLGFFMTGYLGIGYEFAAELTYPIPEGTSSGLLNASSEVFGVLFTLTGGEILDAYGDMATNCTMAALLLAGLAMTTLIEGTALKRQAAVAARCVHSYLQQDEILTTQT
;
A
#
# COMPACT_ATOMS: atom_id res chain seq x y z
N MET A 1 1.81 9.05 -15.93
CA MET A 1 3.01 8.21 -16.04
C MET A 1 3.90 8.69 -17.15
N ALA A 2 3.58 8.44 -18.43
CA ALA A 2 4.47 8.74 -19.56
C ALA A 2 5.02 10.17 -19.59
N THR A 3 4.17 11.19 -19.43
CA THR A 3 4.60 12.60 -19.40
C THR A 3 5.54 12.93 -18.25
N GLY A 4 5.26 12.46 -17.03
CA GLY A 4 6.16 12.63 -15.89
C GLY A 4 7.47 11.84 -16.01
N SER A 5 7.41 10.63 -16.57
CA SER A 5 8.60 9.81 -16.88
C SER A 5 9.48 10.48 -17.93
N TRP A 6 8.90 11.06 -18.99
CA TRP A 6 9.64 11.84 -19.98
C TRP A 6 10.24 13.11 -19.39
N LEU A 7 9.53 13.79 -18.49
CA LEU A 7 10.07 14.95 -17.77
C LEU A 7 11.30 14.58 -16.95
N LYS A 8 11.32 13.38 -16.32
CA LYS A 8 12.48 12.84 -15.61
C LYS A 8 13.64 12.48 -16.54
N VAL A 9 13.36 11.98 -17.75
CA VAL A 9 14.39 11.69 -18.77
C VAL A 9 15.04 12.98 -19.26
N LEU A 10 14.25 14.05 -19.43
CA LEU A 10 14.75 15.37 -19.84
C LEU A 10 15.51 16.11 -18.73
N SER A 11 15.30 15.75 -17.46
CA SER A 11 15.99 16.33 -16.30
C SER A 11 17.30 15.62 -15.92
N ALA A 12 17.90 14.83 -16.81
CA ALA A 12 19.12 14.05 -16.54
C ALA A 12 20.41 14.90 -16.34
N SER A 13 20.28 16.21 -16.13
CA SER A 13 21.39 17.14 -15.87
C SER A 13 21.34 17.65 -14.42
N PRO A 14 22.51 17.82 -13.74
CA PRO A 14 22.58 18.13 -12.31
C PRO A 14 21.83 19.40 -11.86
N ASP A 15 21.66 20.38 -12.76
CA ASP A 15 21.04 21.69 -12.44
C ASP A 15 19.50 21.69 -12.49
N HIS A 16 18.86 20.57 -12.87
CA HIS A 16 17.41 20.49 -13.11
C HIS A 16 16.63 19.72 -12.03
N PHE A 17 17.11 19.75 -10.78
CA PHE A 17 16.45 19.09 -9.64
C PHE A 17 14.95 19.44 -9.53
N TYR A 18 14.57 20.70 -9.74
CA TYR A 18 13.17 21.14 -9.69
C TYR A 18 12.30 20.51 -10.80
N VAL A 19 12.87 20.25 -11.98
CA VAL A 19 12.17 19.60 -13.10
C VAL A 19 12.00 18.10 -12.83
N ALA A 20 13.03 17.47 -12.24
CA ALA A 20 12.95 16.08 -11.78
C ALA A 20 11.90 15.91 -10.67
N PHE A 21 11.84 16.86 -9.73
CA PHE A 21 10.86 16.90 -8.64
C PHE A 21 9.43 17.06 -9.18
N LEU A 22 9.20 17.98 -10.13
CA LEU A 22 7.91 18.15 -10.79
C LEU A 22 7.50 16.88 -11.55
N GLY A 23 8.46 16.25 -12.25
CA GLY A 23 8.26 14.98 -12.94
C GLY A 23 7.86 13.86 -11.99
N GLN A 24 8.55 13.70 -10.86
CA GLN A 24 8.24 12.71 -9.82
C GLN A 24 6.87 12.98 -9.17
N ALA A 25 6.52 14.23 -8.90
CA ALA A 25 5.21 14.60 -8.36
C ALA A 25 4.08 14.25 -9.34
N LEU A 26 4.26 14.52 -10.64
CA LEU A 26 3.30 14.16 -11.68
C LEU A 26 3.18 12.64 -11.86
N VAL A 27 4.29 11.89 -11.74
CA VAL A 27 4.27 10.42 -11.71
C VAL A 27 3.51 9.91 -10.49
N GLY A 28 3.81 10.43 -9.29
CA GLY A 28 3.14 10.03 -8.04
C GLY A 28 1.63 10.30 -8.07
N ILE A 29 1.21 11.47 -8.58
CA ILE A 29 -0.22 11.78 -8.78
C ILE A 29 -0.85 10.79 -9.76
N ALA A 30 -0.18 10.48 -10.87
CA ALA A 30 -0.68 9.51 -11.85
C ALA A 30 -0.73 8.07 -11.29
N GLN A 31 0.20 7.71 -10.42
CA GLN A 31 0.30 6.38 -9.80
C GLN A 31 -0.90 6.08 -8.89
N ILE A 32 -1.43 7.09 -8.19
CA ILE A 32 -2.65 6.98 -7.37
C ILE A 32 -3.83 6.45 -8.20
N PHE A 33 -3.97 6.93 -9.44
CA PHE A 33 -5.05 6.49 -10.33
C PHE A 33 -4.85 5.07 -10.85
N ILE A 34 -3.61 4.63 -11.07
CA ILE A 34 -3.31 3.32 -11.64
C ILE A 34 -3.40 2.22 -10.58
N LEU A 35 -2.90 2.45 -9.36
CA LEU A 35 -3.00 1.48 -8.26
C LEU A 35 -4.45 1.24 -7.78
N GLY A 36 -5.36 2.18 -8.04
CA GLY A 36 -6.80 2.00 -7.79
C GLY A 36 -7.52 1.12 -8.84
N VAL A 37 -6.90 0.88 -10.00
CA VAL A 37 -7.49 0.06 -11.07
C VAL A 37 -7.56 -1.42 -10.70
N PRO A 38 -6.50 -2.08 -10.19
CA PRO A 38 -6.57 -3.48 -9.76
C PRO A 38 -7.65 -3.76 -8.73
N ALA A 39 -7.79 -2.90 -7.71
CA ALA A 39 -8.82 -3.07 -6.68
C ALA A 39 -10.25 -2.96 -7.26
N ARG A 40 -10.49 -1.97 -8.13
CA ARG A 40 -11.77 -1.83 -8.83
C ARG A 40 -12.04 -3.00 -9.78
N LEU A 41 -11.02 -3.46 -10.50
CA LEU A 41 -11.14 -4.57 -11.44
C LEU A 41 -11.42 -5.88 -10.68
N ALA A 42 -10.70 -6.13 -9.59
CA ALA A 42 -10.85 -7.30 -8.74
C ALA A 42 -12.26 -7.39 -8.14
N ALA A 43 -12.80 -6.28 -7.65
CA ALA A 43 -14.15 -6.20 -7.08
C ALA A 43 -15.27 -6.40 -8.11
N VAL A 44 -15.01 -6.14 -9.40
CA VAL A 44 -16.00 -6.28 -10.49
C VAL A 44 -15.93 -7.65 -11.16
N TRP A 45 -14.73 -8.25 -11.27
CA TRP A 45 -14.50 -9.49 -12.00
C TRP A 45 -14.45 -10.75 -11.13
N PHE A 46 -14.11 -10.64 -9.83
CA PHE A 46 -13.85 -11.80 -8.97
C PHE A 46 -14.78 -11.83 -7.77
N GLY A 47 -15.11 -13.05 -7.30
CA GLY A 47 -15.96 -13.24 -6.11
C GLY A 47 -15.25 -12.89 -4.80
N PRO A 48 -15.99 -12.66 -3.69
CA PRO A 48 -15.47 -12.11 -2.43
C PRO A 48 -14.27 -12.83 -1.83
N ARG A 49 -14.11 -14.12 -2.15
CA ARG A 49 -13.07 -15.01 -1.62
C ARG A 49 -11.74 -14.94 -2.38
N GLN A 50 -11.69 -14.25 -3.52
CA GLN A 50 -10.51 -14.16 -4.40
C GLN A 50 -10.10 -12.71 -4.71
N VAL A 51 -10.89 -11.71 -4.25
CA VAL A 51 -10.63 -10.28 -4.48
C VAL A 51 -9.28 -9.86 -3.92
N SER A 52 -8.91 -10.31 -2.72
CA SER A 52 -7.64 -9.94 -2.09
C SER A 52 -6.43 -10.47 -2.86
N THR A 53 -6.49 -11.74 -3.30
CA THR A 53 -5.43 -12.36 -4.11
C THR A 53 -5.33 -11.73 -5.50
N ALA A 54 -6.45 -11.43 -6.15
CA ALA A 54 -6.49 -10.77 -7.45
C ALA A 54 -6.01 -9.30 -7.36
N CYS A 55 -6.31 -8.61 -6.25
CA CYS A 55 -5.81 -7.27 -5.97
C CYS A 55 -4.29 -7.29 -5.74
N ALA A 56 -3.79 -8.23 -4.93
CA ALA A 56 -2.35 -8.40 -4.70
C ALA A 56 -1.62 -8.71 -6.03
N LEU A 57 -2.08 -9.70 -6.80
CA LEU A 57 -1.50 -10.03 -8.11
C LEU A 57 -1.61 -8.88 -9.11
N GLY A 58 -2.72 -8.13 -9.10
CA GLY A 58 -2.94 -7.00 -10.00
C GLY A 58 -2.08 -5.77 -9.65
N VAL A 59 -1.85 -5.50 -8.37
CA VAL A 59 -0.97 -4.41 -7.90
C VAL A 59 0.48 -4.64 -8.35
N PHE A 60 0.96 -5.89 -8.29
CA PHE A 60 2.30 -6.25 -8.77
C PHE A 60 2.37 -6.51 -10.30
N GLY A 61 1.29 -7.00 -10.91
CA GLY A 61 1.17 -7.25 -12.35
C GLY A 61 0.92 -5.99 -13.21
N ASN A 62 0.68 -4.85 -12.55
CA ASN A 62 0.41 -3.54 -13.15
C ASN A 62 1.59 -2.95 -13.99
N GLN A 63 2.70 -3.68 -14.14
CA GLN A 63 3.78 -3.33 -15.07
C GLN A 63 3.52 -3.79 -16.52
N GLY A 64 2.46 -4.57 -16.80
CA GLY A 64 2.21 -5.05 -18.17
C GLY A 64 0.78 -5.48 -18.54
N ALA A 65 -0.20 -5.42 -17.64
CA ALA A 65 -1.53 -5.94 -17.92
C ALA A 65 -2.47 -4.89 -18.55
N VAL A 66 -2.68 -4.96 -19.87
CA VAL A 66 -3.76 -4.24 -20.57
C VAL A 66 -5.06 -5.00 -20.36
N PHE A 67 -5.84 -4.64 -19.33
CA PHE A 67 -7.19 -5.18 -19.16
C PHE A 67 -8.20 -4.44 -20.03
N GLN A 68 -9.10 -5.20 -20.66
CA GLN A 68 -10.25 -4.65 -21.35
C GLN A 68 -11.13 -3.87 -20.36
N LYS A 69 -11.58 -2.69 -20.78
CA LYS A 69 -12.24 -1.68 -19.95
C LYS A 69 -13.47 -2.21 -19.21
N GLU A 70 -14.18 -3.21 -19.76
CA GLU A 70 -15.40 -3.81 -19.18
C GLU A 70 -15.58 -5.27 -19.67
N PRO A 71 -16.08 -6.21 -18.83
CA PRO A 71 -16.51 -7.53 -19.28
C PRO A 71 -17.79 -7.42 -20.12
N PRO A 72 -17.93 -8.21 -21.20
CA PRO A 72 -19.06 -8.11 -22.13
C PRO A 72 -20.41 -8.55 -21.53
N LEU A 73 -20.44 -9.20 -20.37
CA LEU A 73 -21.67 -9.62 -19.70
C LEU A 73 -21.64 -9.27 -18.20
N PRO A 74 -22.65 -8.55 -17.67
CA PRO A 74 -22.72 -8.18 -16.26
C PRO A 74 -23.05 -9.41 -15.39
N PRO A 75 -22.38 -9.60 -14.23
CA PRO A 75 -22.57 -10.80 -13.41
C PRO A 75 -23.90 -10.89 -12.65
N SER A 76 -24.79 -9.88 -12.66
CA SER A 76 -26.13 -10.03 -12.06
C SER A 76 -27.22 -9.05 -12.55
N PRO A 77 -28.51 -9.45 -12.53
CA PRO A 77 -29.67 -8.58 -12.83
C PRO A 77 -29.80 -7.35 -11.93
N ALA A 78 -29.28 -7.40 -10.69
CA ALA A 78 -29.30 -6.27 -9.76
C ALA A 78 -28.45 -5.07 -10.27
N GLN A 79 -27.38 -5.33 -11.02
CA GLN A 79 -26.56 -4.28 -11.64
C GLN A 79 -27.21 -3.66 -12.89
N ALA A 80 -28.15 -4.35 -13.55
CA ALA A 80 -28.93 -3.76 -14.64
C ALA A 80 -29.90 -2.68 -14.13
N THR A 81 -30.41 -2.84 -12.91
CA THR A 81 -31.32 -1.88 -12.27
C THR A 81 -30.58 -0.61 -11.82
N LEU A 82 -29.37 -0.76 -11.26
CA LEU A 82 -28.48 0.38 -10.93
C LEU A 82 -28.04 1.18 -12.17
N ARG A 83 -27.96 0.55 -13.36
CA ARG A 83 -27.63 1.25 -14.61
C ARG A 83 -28.73 2.21 -15.09
N HIS A 84 -29.98 1.98 -14.71
CA HIS A 84 -31.10 2.82 -15.16
C HIS A 84 -31.26 4.12 -14.35
N GLU A 85 -30.76 4.16 -13.11
CA GLU A 85 -30.72 5.37 -12.26
C GLU A 85 -29.52 6.29 -12.57
N VAL A 86 -28.42 5.76 -13.12
CA VAL A 86 -27.17 6.50 -13.37
C VAL A 86 -27.23 7.42 -14.60
N THR A 87 -28.30 7.35 -15.40
CA THR A 87 -28.44 8.10 -16.66
C THR A 87 -28.69 9.61 -16.51
N VAL A 88 -28.76 10.15 -15.28
CA VAL A 88 -28.81 11.60 -15.03
C VAL A 88 -27.83 11.96 -13.89
N SER A 89 -26.53 11.73 -14.09
CA SER A 89 -25.51 12.16 -13.12
C SER A 89 -24.96 13.53 -13.49
N ASP A 90 -25.48 14.58 -12.85
CA ASP A 90 -24.86 15.90 -12.87
C ASP A 90 -23.45 15.80 -12.24
N LYS A 91 -22.41 16.18 -12.99
CA LYS A 91 -21.00 16.17 -12.53
C LYS A 91 -20.82 16.92 -11.20
N SER A 92 -21.70 17.88 -10.92
CA SER A 92 -21.71 18.62 -9.66
C SER A 92 -22.06 17.71 -8.46
N VAL A 93 -23.00 16.77 -8.62
CA VAL A 93 -23.48 15.86 -7.57
C VAL A 93 -22.43 14.80 -7.23
N GLU A 94 -21.78 14.22 -8.24
CA GLU A 94 -20.68 13.27 -8.04
C GLU A 94 -19.50 13.90 -7.30
N ARG A 95 -19.13 15.14 -7.66
CA ARG A 95 -18.05 15.87 -6.99
C ARG A 95 -18.37 16.14 -5.52
N HIS A 96 -19.60 16.57 -5.21
CA HIS A 96 -20.00 16.81 -3.83
C HIS A 96 -20.01 15.51 -3.01
N ALA A 97 -20.49 14.39 -3.56
CA ALA A 97 -20.44 13.09 -2.91
C ALA A 97 -18.99 12.61 -2.64
N TYR A 98 -18.11 12.82 -3.61
CA TYR A 98 -16.68 12.51 -3.46
C TYR A 98 -16.00 13.35 -2.38
N LEU A 99 -16.18 14.67 -2.39
CA LEU A 99 -15.59 15.56 -1.38
C LEU A 99 -16.11 15.26 0.02
N LYS A 100 -17.40 14.92 0.15
CA LYS A 100 -17.99 14.47 1.42
C LYS A 100 -17.33 13.18 1.92
N THR A 101 -17.07 12.23 1.01
CA THR A 101 -16.37 10.98 1.33
C THR A 101 -14.95 11.24 1.80
N LEU A 102 -14.20 12.09 1.09
CA LEU A 102 -12.85 12.51 1.51
C LEU A 102 -12.85 13.15 2.89
N LYS A 103 -13.78 14.09 3.13
CA LYS A 103 -13.92 14.73 4.45
C LYS A 103 -14.20 13.70 5.54
N SER A 104 -15.06 12.71 5.28
CA SER A 104 -15.34 11.62 6.22
C SER A 104 -14.11 10.78 6.54
N LEU A 105 -13.25 10.49 5.54
CA LEU A 105 -12.01 9.74 5.72
C LEU A 105 -11.02 10.50 6.61
N PHE A 106 -10.79 11.78 6.33
CA PHE A 106 -9.89 12.62 7.13
C PHE A 106 -10.45 12.98 8.52
N THR A 107 -11.75 12.77 8.77
CA THR A 107 -12.35 12.94 10.11
C THR A 107 -12.30 11.62 10.91
N ASN A 108 -12.14 10.47 10.25
CA ASN A 108 -12.04 9.18 10.91
C ASN A 108 -10.65 9.00 11.52
N ARG A 109 -10.55 9.16 12.85
CA ARG A 109 -9.30 9.05 13.61
C ARG A 109 -8.52 7.76 13.30
N ASN A 110 -9.19 6.61 13.24
CA ASN A 110 -8.54 5.32 12.99
C ASN A 110 -7.95 5.25 11.58
N PHE A 111 -8.67 5.77 10.59
CA PHE A 111 -8.16 5.85 9.22
C PHE A 111 -6.99 6.82 9.10
N VAL A 112 -7.04 7.99 9.75
CA VAL A 112 -5.94 8.97 9.72
C VAL A 112 -4.67 8.40 10.39
N LEU A 113 -4.82 7.70 11.52
CA LEU A 113 -3.69 7.02 12.16
C LEU A 113 -3.09 5.94 11.25
N LEU A 114 -3.94 5.15 10.56
CA LEU A 114 -3.48 4.19 9.57
C LEU A 114 -2.80 4.90 8.38
N LEU A 115 -3.37 6.00 7.88
CA LEU A 115 -2.86 6.77 6.75
C LEU A 115 -1.42 7.24 7.02
N ILE A 116 -1.19 7.83 8.20
CA ILE A 116 0.12 8.35 8.59
C ILE A 116 1.11 7.22 8.85
N SER A 117 0.74 6.22 9.67
CA SER A 117 1.64 5.09 9.97
C SER A 117 1.99 4.28 8.72
N TYR A 118 1.03 4.11 7.81
CA TYR A 118 1.27 3.46 6.53
C TYR A 118 2.22 4.26 5.65
N GLY A 119 1.97 5.56 5.51
CA GLY A 119 2.85 6.45 4.75
C GLY A 119 4.28 6.45 5.30
N ILE A 120 4.46 6.39 6.62
CA ILE A 120 5.79 6.29 7.23
C ILE A 120 6.50 4.99 6.87
N ASN A 121 5.82 3.84 7.01
CA ASN A 121 6.43 2.55 6.69
C ASN A 121 6.87 2.48 5.23
N VAL A 122 5.97 2.82 4.30
CA VAL A 122 6.26 2.81 2.86
C VAL A 122 7.30 3.88 2.51
N GLY A 123 7.24 5.05 3.14
CA GLY A 123 8.24 6.10 2.95
C GLY A 123 9.64 5.66 3.34
N VAL A 124 9.80 4.99 4.49
CA VAL A 124 11.08 4.42 4.92
C VAL A 124 11.54 3.31 3.95
N PHE A 125 10.63 2.47 3.47
CA PHE A 125 10.95 1.47 2.46
C PHE A 125 11.51 2.09 1.17
N TYR A 126 10.98 3.24 0.75
CA TYR A 126 11.50 3.98 -0.40
C TYR A 126 12.91 4.53 -0.17
N VAL A 127 13.21 5.03 1.04
CA VAL A 127 14.57 5.47 1.40
C VAL A 127 15.55 4.31 1.32
N VAL A 128 15.22 3.19 1.97
CA VAL A 128 16.06 1.98 1.96
C VAL A 128 16.31 1.52 0.53
N SER A 129 15.27 1.48 -0.31
CA SER A 129 15.39 1.04 -1.71
C SER A 129 16.19 2.02 -2.57
N THR A 130 16.04 3.32 -2.36
CA THR A 130 16.69 4.36 -3.18
C THR A 130 18.16 4.54 -2.81
N LEU A 131 18.46 4.57 -1.50
CA LEU A 131 19.80 4.79 -0.99
C LEU A 131 20.58 3.48 -0.79
N LEU A 132 19.97 2.31 -1.08
CA LEU A 132 20.60 1.01 -0.91
C LEU A 132 22.00 0.95 -1.52
N ASN A 133 22.11 1.37 -2.78
CA ASN A 133 23.37 1.33 -3.50
C ASN A 133 24.44 2.19 -2.81
N GLN A 134 24.08 3.41 -2.41
CA GLN A 134 24.98 4.32 -1.72
C GLN A 134 25.42 3.75 -0.36
N ILE A 135 24.49 3.18 0.42
CA ILE A 135 24.76 2.59 1.73
C ILE A 135 25.68 1.36 1.63
N VAL A 136 25.47 0.49 0.65
CA VAL A 136 26.29 -0.71 0.44
C VAL A 136 27.71 -0.32 -0.01
N LEU A 137 27.84 0.64 -0.93
CA LEU A 137 29.14 1.09 -1.43
C LEU A 137 29.99 1.80 -0.37
N LEU A 138 29.38 2.39 0.66
CA LEU A 138 30.11 2.94 1.82
C LEU A 138 30.88 1.85 2.60
N HIS A 139 30.41 0.60 2.56
CA HIS A 139 30.99 -0.51 3.31
C HIS A 139 31.81 -1.47 2.43
N PHE A 140 31.42 -1.60 1.16
CA PHE A 140 32.01 -2.55 0.23
C PHE A 140 32.36 -1.83 -1.07
N ALA A 141 33.65 -1.49 -1.22
CA ALA A 141 34.15 -0.88 -2.45
C ALA A 141 33.93 -1.82 -3.66
N ASN A 142 33.46 -1.27 -4.78
CA ASN A 142 33.14 -2.00 -6.02
C ASN A 142 32.03 -3.06 -5.92
N ALA A 143 31.18 -3.01 -4.89
CA ALA A 143 30.07 -3.95 -4.71
C ALA A 143 28.76 -3.50 -5.38
N GLU A 144 28.83 -2.77 -6.51
CA GLU A 144 27.64 -2.29 -7.24
C GLU A 144 26.74 -3.44 -7.70
N GLU A 145 27.35 -4.54 -8.17
CA GLU A 145 26.61 -5.72 -8.60
C GLU A 145 25.88 -6.39 -7.42
N ASP A 146 26.56 -6.51 -6.28
CA ASP A 146 25.95 -7.06 -5.06
C ASP A 146 24.84 -6.15 -4.52
N ALA A 147 25.02 -4.83 -4.57
CA ALA A 147 23.97 -3.88 -4.19
C ALA A 147 22.71 -4.06 -5.06
N GLY A 148 22.88 -4.25 -6.38
CA GLY A 148 21.78 -4.57 -7.29
C GLY A 148 21.08 -5.88 -6.95
N ARG A 149 21.84 -6.94 -6.64
CA ARG A 149 21.31 -8.26 -6.24
C ARG A 149 20.63 -8.25 -4.87
N ILE A 150 21.13 -7.46 -3.92
CA ILE A 150 20.49 -7.21 -2.62
C ILE A 150 19.14 -6.52 -2.86
N GLY A 151 19.09 -5.51 -3.74
CA GLY A 151 17.84 -4.85 -4.15
C GLY A 151 16.84 -5.83 -4.75
N LEU A 152 17.28 -6.74 -5.63
CA LEU A 152 16.44 -7.82 -6.15
C LEU A 152 15.92 -8.74 -5.04
N THR A 153 16.77 -9.07 -4.06
CA THR A 153 16.40 -9.90 -2.91
C THR A 153 15.29 -9.26 -2.08
N ILE A 154 15.38 -7.95 -1.82
CA ILE A 154 14.33 -7.16 -1.14
C ILE A 154 13.00 -7.29 -1.88
N VAL A 155 13.01 -7.09 -3.21
CA VAL A 155 11.79 -7.13 -4.03
C VAL A 155 11.18 -8.53 -4.05
N LEU A 156 11.98 -9.57 -4.31
CA LEU A 156 11.47 -10.95 -4.36
C LEU A 156 10.92 -11.41 -3.01
N ALA A 157 11.67 -11.16 -1.92
CA ALA A 157 11.19 -11.45 -0.57
C ALA A 157 9.92 -10.65 -0.25
N GLY A 158 9.84 -9.41 -0.71
CA GLY A 158 8.67 -8.57 -0.57
C GLY A 158 7.41 -9.10 -1.27
N VAL A 159 7.55 -9.63 -2.49
CA VAL A 159 6.44 -10.30 -3.19
C VAL A 159 5.96 -11.53 -2.41
N VAL A 160 6.88 -12.32 -1.86
CA VAL A 160 6.49 -13.46 -1.00
C VAL A 160 5.80 -12.95 0.28
N GLY A 161 6.29 -11.87 0.87
CA GLY A 161 5.72 -11.22 2.05
C GLY A 161 4.30 -10.72 1.86
N SER A 162 3.99 -10.12 0.71
CA SER A 162 2.63 -9.63 0.40
C SER A 162 1.63 -10.77 0.21
N VAL A 163 2.03 -11.84 -0.49
CA VAL A 163 1.19 -13.03 -0.68
C VAL A 163 0.93 -13.74 0.64
N THR A 164 1.99 -13.98 1.43
CA THR A 164 1.86 -14.63 2.74
C THR A 164 1.06 -13.80 3.73
N GLY A 165 1.29 -12.49 3.78
CA GLY A 165 0.52 -11.55 4.59
C GLY A 165 -0.97 -11.59 4.27
N GLY A 166 -1.33 -11.59 2.97
CA GLY A 166 -2.72 -11.75 2.52
C GLY A 166 -3.34 -13.07 2.96
N ILE A 167 -2.65 -14.21 2.76
CA ILE A 167 -3.15 -15.53 3.16
C ILE A 167 -3.34 -15.62 4.69
N VAL A 168 -2.41 -15.08 5.46
CA VAL A 168 -2.51 -15.05 6.93
C VAL A 168 -3.70 -14.20 7.37
N LEU A 169 -3.90 -13.06 6.72
CA LEU A 169 -5.01 -12.15 7.01
C LEU A 169 -6.37 -12.77 6.66
N ASP A 170 -6.46 -13.45 5.52
CA ASP A 170 -7.66 -14.17 5.06
C ASP A 170 -8.07 -15.29 6.03
N LYS A 171 -7.11 -15.93 6.69
CA LYS A 171 -7.38 -17.00 7.66
C LYS A 171 -7.68 -16.48 9.06
N THR A 172 -6.97 -15.43 9.49
CA THR A 172 -7.05 -14.96 10.88
C THR A 172 -8.12 -13.90 11.08
N HIS A 173 -8.44 -13.10 10.05
CA HIS A 173 -9.31 -11.92 10.11
C HIS A 173 -8.94 -10.92 11.22
N ARG A 174 -7.70 -10.98 11.71
CA ARG A 174 -7.15 -10.15 12.79
C ARG A 174 -6.29 -9.04 12.21
N PHE A 175 -6.95 -8.04 11.63
CA PHE A 175 -6.29 -6.98 10.87
C PHE A 175 -5.33 -6.15 11.73
N LYS A 176 -5.77 -5.71 12.91
CA LYS A 176 -4.95 -4.89 13.82
C LYS A 176 -3.72 -5.67 14.32
N GLU A 177 -3.90 -6.91 14.71
CA GLU A 177 -2.80 -7.72 15.23
C GLU A 177 -1.80 -8.05 14.12
N SER A 178 -2.27 -8.39 12.93
CA SER A 178 -1.41 -8.70 11.79
C SER A 178 -0.56 -7.50 11.38
N ILE A 179 -1.17 -6.31 11.29
CA ILE A 179 -0.45 -5.10 10.91
C ILE A 179 0.59 -4.71 11.99
N LEU A 180 0.27 -4.87 13.28
CA LEU A 180 1.22 -4.61 14.37
C LEU A 180 2.41 -5.57 14.36
N VAL A 181 2.17 -6.87 14.17
CA VAL A 181 3.24 -7.88 14.09
C VAL A 181 4.16 -7.58 12.91
N VAL A 182 3.59 -7.34 11.72
CA VAL A 182 4.38 -7.05 10.52
C VAL A 182 5.16 -5.74 10.66
N TYR A 183 4.57 -4.70 11.24
CA TYR A 183 5.26 -3.43 11.50
C TYR A 183 6.41 -3.62 12.50
N PHE A 184 6.18 -4.33 13.62
CA PHE A 184 7.23 -4.63 14.58
C PHE A 184 8.40 -5.41 13.94
N MET A 185 8.09 -6.41 13.11
CA MET A 185 9.10 -7.17 12.38
C MET A 185 9.84 -6.30 11.35
N ALA A 186 9.17 -5.35 10.69
CA ALA A 186 9.84 -4.39 9.81
C ALA A 186 10.83 -3.49 10.58
N LEU A 187 10.46 -3.01 11.78
CA LEU A 187 11.37 -2.25 12.66
C LEU A 187 12.57 -3.10 13.09
N ALA A 188 12.34 -4.35 13.51
CA ALA A 188 13.40 -5.28 13.86
C ALA A 188 14.33 -5.56 12.66
N GLY A 189 13.75 -5.71 11.46
CA GLY A 189 14.49 -5.87 10.21
C GLY A 189 15.35 -4.65 9.89
N MET A 190 14.85 -3.43 10.11
CA MET A 190 15.59 -2.19 9.88
C MET A 190 16.80 -2.09 10.81
N LEU A 191 16.61 -2.40 12.10
CA LEU A 191 17.70 -2.44 13.08
C LEU A 191 18.73 -3.52 12.73
N ALA A 192 18.26 -4.73 12.38
CA ALA A 192 19.13 -5.82 11.96
C ALA A 192 19.97 -5.41 10.73
N PHE A 193 19.33 -4.88 9.68
CA PHE A 193 20.02 -4.35 8.50
C PHE A 193 21.11 -3.34 8.89
N THR A 194 20.77 -2.36 9.73
CA THR A 194 21.69 -1.33 10.21
C THR A 194 22.93 -1.90 10.91
N PHE A 195 22.76 -2.82 11.86
CA PHE A 195 23.89 -3.37 12.61
C PHE A 195 24.69 -4.38 11.78
N THR A 196 24.06 -5.07 10.83
CA THR A 196 24.76 -6.05 9.98
C THR A 196 25.67 -5.41 8.93
N LEU A 197 25.41 -4.17 8.51
CA LEU A 197 26.31 -3.41 7.64
C LEU A 197 27.72 -3.28 8.26
N LYS A 198 27.81 -3.13 9.58
CA LYS A 198 29.09 -3.03 10.31
C LYS A 198 29.89 -4.33 10.36
N LEU A 199 29.25 -5.48 10.16
CA LEU A 199 29.93 -6.78 10.25
C LEU A 199 30.84 -7.04 9.04
N GLY A 200 30.70 -6.28 7.95
CA GLY A 200 31.54 -6.45 6.76
C GLY A 200 31.34 -7.77 6.02
N HIS A 201 30.25 -8.51 6.30
CA HIS A 201 29.92 -9.77 5.63
C HIS A 201 28.70 -9.60 4.73
N ILE A 202 28.94 -9.51 3.43
CA ILE A 202 27.90 -9.19 2.44
C ILE A 202 26.74 -10.20 2.42
N TRP A 203 27.03 -11.48 2.65
CA TRP A 203 26.00 -12.53 2.73
C TRP A 203 24.95 -12.28 3.82
N ILE A 204 25.36 -11.70 4.96
CA ILE A 204 24.44 -11.38 6.05
C ILE A 204 23.47 -10.27 5.62
N ILE A 205 23.93 -9.35 4.78
CA ILE A 205 23.11 -8.25 4.24
C ILE A 205 22.04 -8.79 3.31
N TYR A 206 22.32 -9.82 2.50
CA TYR A 206 21.28 -10.49 1.70
C TYR A 206 20.16 -11.06 2.59
N LEU A 207 20.51 -11.66 3.73
CA LEU A 207 19.55 -12.22 4.67
C LEU A 207 18.70 -11.12 5.34
N THR A 208 19.34 -10.08 5.88
CA THR A 208 18.64 -9.01 6.62
C THR A 208 17.81 -8.12 5.70
N SER A 209 18.29 -7.84 4.48
CA SER A 209 17.54 -7.12 3.45
C SER A 209 16.34 -7.92 2.94
N GLY A 210 16.48 -9.23 2.73
CA GLY A 210 15.36 -10.11 2.38
C GLY A 210 14.30 -10.13 3.49
N PHE A 211 14.71 -10.25 4.75
CA PHE A 211 13.81 -10.16 5.90
C PHE A 211 13.09 -8.80 5.96
N LEU A 212 13.83 -7.70 5.82
CA LEU A 212 13.28 -6.35 5.79
C LEU A 212 12.26 -6.16 4.65
N GLY A 213 12.62 -6.59 3.43
CA GLY A 213 11.77 -6.52 2.25
C GLY A 213 10.48 -7.33 2.38
N PHE A 214 10.56 -8.54 2.95
CA PHE A 214 9.40 -9.39 3.25
C PHE A 214 8.37 -8.68 4.12
N PHE A 215 8.78 -8.12 5.25
CA PHE A 215 7.84 -7.48 6.18
C PHE A 215 7.39 -6.09 5.73
N MET A 216 8.28 -5.27 5.17
CA MET A 216 7.87 -3.95 4.67
C MET A 216 6.94 -4.05 3.46
N THR A 217 7.20 -4.95 2.52
CA THR A 217 6.29 -5.12 1.38
C THR A 217 5.01 -5.86 1.78
N GLY A 218 5.12 -6.83 2.70
CA GLY A 218 3.96 -7.53 3.26
C GLY A 218 2.97 -6.59 3.94
N TYR A 219 3.49 -5.53 4.56
CA TYR A 219 2.69 -4.48 5.18
C TYR A 219 1.75 -3.75 4.20
N LEU A 220 2.16 -3.55 2.93
CA LEU A 220 1.35 -2.83 1.94
C LEU A 220 -0.01 -3.50 1.72
N GLY A 221 -0.01 -4.81 1.46
CA GLY A 221 -1.23 -5.57 1.20
C GLY A 221 -2.17 -5.60 2.40
N ILE A 222 -1.62 -5.85 3.60
CA ILE A 222 -2.39 -5.87 4.84
C ILE A 222 -2.99 -4.49 5.14
N GLY A 223 -2.24 -3.41 4.87
CA GLY A 223 -2.69 -2.04 5.06
C GLY A 223 -3.89 -1.67 4.19
N TYR A 224 -3.93 -2.10 2.92
CA TYR A 224 -5.07 -1.86 2.04
C TYR A 224 -6.34 -2.56 2.53
N GLU A 225 -6.23 -3.83 2.93
CA GLU A 225 -7.34 -4.59 3.47
C GLU A 225 -7.84 -3.99 4.79
N PHE A 226 -6.92 -3.56 5.66
CA PHE A 226 -7.29 -2.91 6.91
C PHE A 226 -7.94 -1.53 6.68
N ALA A 227 -7.49 -0.77 5.68
CA ALA A 227 -8.12 0.48 5.28
C ALA A 227 -9.56 0.26 4.77
N ALA A 228 -9.77 -0.76 3.93
CA ALA A 228 -11.11 -1.14 3.47
C ALA A 228 -12.03 -1.49 4.66
N GLU A 229 -11.51 -2.23 5.65
CA GLU A 229 -12.25 -2.57 6.87
C GLU A 229 -12.62 -1.34 7.71
N LEU A 230 -11.68 -0.41 7.92
CA LEU A 230 -11.88 0.79 8.74
C LEU A 230 -12.83 1.81 8.12
N THR A 231 -12.89 1.84 6.79
CA THR A 231 -13.61 2.87 6.02
C THR A 231 -14.94 2.40 5.46
N TYR A 232 -15.34 1.14 5.68
CA TYR A 232 -16.61 0.62 5.21
C TYR A 232 -17.81 1.53 5.62
N PRO A 233 -18.76 1.84 4.70
CA PRO A 233 -18.95 1.29 3.35
C PRO A 233 -18.35 2.15 2.21
N ILE A 234 -17.24 2.85 2.46
CA ILE A 234 -16.58 3.67 1.43
C ILE A 234 -15.91 2.76 0.37
N PRO A 235 -15.96 3.11 -0.94
CA PRO A 235 -15.28 2.34 -1.97
C PRO A 235 -13.78 2.18 -1.69
N GLU A 236 -13.30 0.93 -1.79
CA GLU A 236 -11.92 0.56 -1.44
C GLU A 236 -10.88 1.40 -2.21
N GLY A 237 -11.14 1.68 -3.49
CA GLY A 237 -10.26 2.49 -4.34
C GLY A 237 -10.04 3.92 -3.84
N THR A 238 -11.01 4.53 -3.13
CA THR A 238 -10.82 5.86 -2.54
C THR A 238 -9.88 5.79 -1.34
N SER A 239 -10.05 4.78 -0.48
CA SER A 239 -9.22 4.59 0.71
C SER A 239 -7.77 4.23 0.34
N SER A 240 -7.56 3.25 -0.54
CA SER A 240 -6.23 2.82 -0.99
C SER A 240 -5.51 3.91 -1.79
N GLY A 241 -6.26 4.70 -2.57
CA GLY A 241 -5.73 5.88 -3.25
C GLY A 241 -5.13 6.90 -2.27
N LEU A 242 -5.80 7.13 -1.13
CA LEU A 242 -5.28 8.02 -0.07
C LEU A 242 -4.04 7.43 0.61
N LEU A 243 -4.01 6.12 0.90
CA LEU A 243 -2.83 5.46 1.46
C LEU A 243 -1.61 5.61 0.54
N ASN A 244 -1.80 5.44 -0.76
CA ASN A 244 -0.73 5.64 -1.75
C ASN A 244 -0.29 7.11 -1.81
N ALA A 245 -1.23 8.05 -1.86
CA ALA A 245 -0.90 9.47 -1.83
C ALA A 245 -0.06 9.82 -0.59
N SER A 246 -0.42 9.30 0.58
CA SER A 246 0.36 9.49 1.80
C SER A 246 1.76 8.88 1.68
N SER A 247 1.88 7.69 1.10
CA SER A 247 3.17 7.00 0.91
C SER A 247 4.11 7.77 0.01
N GLU A 248 3.60 8.35 -1.08
CA GLU A 248 4.40 9.19 -1.98
C GLU A 248 4.87 10.48 -1.27
N VAL A 249 4.00 11.12 -0.48
CA VAL A 249 4.37 12.33 0.28
C VAL A 249 5.49 12.04 1.28
N PHE A 250 5.33 11.00 2.11
CA PHE A 250 6.36 10.60 3.06
C PHE A 250 7.62 10.07 2.36
N GLY A 251 7.45 9.33 1.26
CA GLY A 251 8.55 8.81 0.46
C GLY A 251 9.43 9.92 -0.11
N VAL A 252 8.83 10.96 -0.69
CA VAL A 252 9.57 12.14 -1.16
C VAL A 252 10.27 12.84 0.00
N LEU A 253 9.56 13.12 1.08
CA LEU A 253 10.11 13.82 2.24
C LEU A 253 11.30 13.06 2.86
N PHE A 254 11.14 11.76 3.10
CA PHE A 254 12.15 10.92 3.74
C PHE A 254 13.31 10.59 2.81
N THR A 255 13.09 10.46 1.51
CA THR A 255 14.18 10.21 0.57
C THR A 255 15.10 11.43 0.44
N LEU A 256 14.53 12.64 0.38
CA LEU A 256 15.32 13.87 0.34
C LEU A 256 16.10 14.08 1.63
N THR A 257 15.41 14.04 2.77
CA THR A 257 16.06 14.21 4.08
C THR A 257 17.04 13.06 4.39
N GLY A 258 16.72 11.83 4.01
CA GLY A 258 17.58 10.67 4.17
C GLY A 258 18.87 10.76 3.34
N GLY A 259 18.80 11.32 2.13
CA GLY A 259 19.96 11.61 1.31
C GLY A 259 20.88 12.65 1.96
N GLU A 260 20.32 13.77 2.43
CA GLU A 260 21.11 14.80 3.13
C GLU A 260 21.75 14.26 4.42
N ILE A 261 21.03 13.45 5.21
CA ILE A 261 21.57 12.82 6.42
C ILE A 261 22.68 11.82 6.05
N LEU A 262 22.51 11.07 4.96
CA LEU A 262 23.51 10.11 4.49
C LEU A 262 24.82 10.82 4.11
N ASP A 263 24.72 11.93 3.38
CA ASP A 263 25.88 12.73 2.97
C ASP A 263 26.57 13.41 4.16
N ALA A 264 25.80 13.91 5.13
CA ALA A 264 26.34 14.68 6.27
C ALA A 264 26.85 13.81 7.44
N TYR A 265 26.15 12.70 7.72
CA TYR A 265 26.35 11.91 8.95
C TYR A 265 26.55 10.41 8.70
N GLY A 266 26.46 9.95 7.45
CA GLY A 266 26.64 8.55 7.07
C GLY A 266 25.41 7.68 7.27
N ASP A 267 25.54 6.41 6.88
CA ASP A 267 24.45 5.43 6.82
C ASP A 267 23.85 5.11 8.19
N MET A 268 24.66 5.08 9.25
CA MET A 268 24.16 4.73 10.57
C MET A 268 23.19 5.79 11.11
N ALA A 269 23.47 7.08 10.89
CA ALA A 269 22.57 8.16 11.27
C ALA A 269 21.27 8.10 10.47
N THR A 270 21.36 7.86 9.16
CA THR A 270 20.20 7.70 8.27
C THR A 270 19.34 6.52 8.71
N ASN A 271 19.94 5.36 8.91
CA ASN A 271 19.22 4.14 9.26
C ASN A 271 18.62 4.18 10.66
N CYS A 272 19.30 4.78 11.64
CA CYS A 272 18.74 5.01 12.97
C CYS A 272 17.55 5.99 12.93
N THR A 273 17.63 7.02 12.09
CA THR A 273 16.51 7.96 11.88
C THR A 273 15.31 7.23 11.27
N MET A 274 15.54 6.40 10.25
CA MET A 274 14.51 5.55 9.65
C MET A 274 13.89 4.58 10.67
N ALA A 275 14.69 3.96 11.53
CA ALA A 275 14.19 3.10 12.62
C ALA A 275 13.36 3.89 13.65
N ALA A 276 13.76 5.12 13.99
CA ALA A 276 12.98 5.99 14.87
C ALA A 276 11.62 6.39 14.26
N LEU A 277 11.60 6.69 12.95
CA LEU A 277 10.35 6.94 12.22
C LEU A 277 9.44 5.71 12.22
N LEU A 278 9.99 4.51 11.97
CA LEU A 278 9.23 3.26 12.06
C LEU A 278 8.68 3.02 13.48
N LEU A 279 9.45 3.33 14.52
CA LEU A 279 8.99 3.22 15.91
C LEU A 279 7.81 4.18 16.18
N ALA A 280 7.89 5.42 15.68
CA ALA A 280 6.79 6.39 15.78
C ALA A 280 5.54 5.89 15.03
N GLY A 281 5.71 5.33 13.83
CA GLY A 281 4.61 4.74 13.06
C GLY A 281 4.00 3.51 13.73
N LEU A 282 4.81 2.64 14.34
CA LEU A 282 4.34 1.52 15.15
C LEU A 282 3.53 2.02 16.34
N ALA A 283 4.03 3.00 17.08
CA ALA A 283 3.31 3.60 18.20
C ALA A 283 1.94 4.16 17.76
N MET A 284 1.87 4.87 16.64
CA MET A 284 0.59 5.35 16.09
C MET A 284 -0.35 4.21 15.70
N THR A 285 0.19 3.12 15.15
CA THR A 285 -0.59 1.93 14.77
C THR A 285 -1.25 1.29 16.01
N THR A 286 -0.58 1.29 17.18
CA THR A 286 -1.16 0.74 18.41
C THR A 286 -2.42 1.50 18.88
N LEU A 287 -2.47 2.82 18.59
CA LEU A 287 -3.58 3.71 18.95
C LEU A 287 -4.84 3.50 18.09
N ILE A 288 -4.75 2.71 17.01
CA ILE A 288 -5.90 2.42 16.16
C ILE A 288 -6.86 1.48 16.89
N GLU A 289 -8.11 1.90 17.07
CA GLU A 289 -9.15 1.04 17.63
C GLU A 289 -9.69 0.11 16.54
N GLY A 290 -9.15 -1.12 16.49
CA GLY A 290 -9.34 -2.07 15.38
C GLY A 290 -10.11 -3.35 15.72
N THR A 291 -10.72 -3.45 16.90
CA THR A 291 -11.40 -4.67 17.35
C THR A 291 -12.84 -4.82 16.86
N ALA A 292 -13.48 -3.76 16.36
CA ALA A 292 -14.84 -3.82 15.80
C ALA A 292 -14.79 -3.90 14.27
N LEU A 293 -14.93 -5.11 13.72
CA LEU A 293 -14.89 -5.41 12.29
C LEU A 293 -16.17 -4.92 11.59
N LYS A 294 -16.14 -3.71 11.02
CA LYS A 294 -17.32 -3.05 10.45
C LYS A 294 -17.82 -3.70 9.16
N ARG A 295 -16.92 -4.10 8.25
CA ARG A 295 -17.28 -4.73 6.97
C ARG A 295 -17.77 -6.15 7.22
N GLN A 296 -17.10 -6.91 8.07
CA GLN A 296 -17.53 -8.28 8.39
C GLN A 296 -18.86 -8.33 9.13
N ALA A 297 -19.08 -7.43 10.09
CA ALA A 297 -20.37 -7.31 10.77
C ALA A 297 -21.50 -6.97 9.78
N ALA A 298 -21.25 -6.08 8.81
CA ALA A 298 -22.22 -5.74 7.78
C ALA A 298 -22.51 -6.90 6.80
N VAL A 299 -21.51 -7.69 6.44
CA VAL A 299 -21.69 -8.89 5.60
C VAL A 299 -22.48 -9.97 6.35
N ALA A 300 -22.18 -10.20 7.63
CA ALA A 300 -22.93 -11.13 8.46
C ALA A 300 -24.40 -10.69 8.60
N ALA A 301 -24.66 -9.41 8.84
CA ALA A 301 -26.03 -8.88 8.92
C ALA A 301 -26.81 -9.04 7.61
N ARG A 302 -26.18 -8.80 6.44
CA ARG A 302 -26.82 -9.03 5.14
C ARG A 302 -27.12 -10.50 4.89
N CYS A 303 -26.22 -11.40 5.28
CA CYS A 303 -26.42 -12.84 5.15
C CYS A 303 -27.63 -13.30 5.98
N VAL A 304 -27.71 -12.86 7.25
CA VAL A 304 -28.88 -13.11 8.11
C VAL A 304 -30.16 -12.55 7.50
N HIS A 305 -30.12 -11.32 6.97
CA HIS A 305 -31.30 -10.72 6.36
C HIS A 305 -31.77 -11.48 5.11
N SER A 306 -30.84 -11.95 4.26
CA SER A 306 -31.19 -12.79 3.11
C SER A 306 -31.80 -14.13 3.51
N TYR A 307 -31.31 -14.76 4.59
CA TYR A 307 -31.91 -16.00 5.11
C TYR A 307 -33.33 -15.78 5.62
N LEU A 308 -33.56 -14.73 6.41
CA LEU A 308 -34.89 -14.40 6.93
C LEU A 308 -35.88 -14.10 5.80
N GLN A 309 -35.45 -13.38 4.77
CA GLN A 309 -36.28 -13.06 3.62
C GLN A 309 -36.62 -14.31 2.79
N GLN A 310 -35.70 -15.28 2.74
CA GLN A 310 -35.92 -16.56 2.06
C GLN A 310 -36.86 -17.49 2.84
N ASP A 311 -36.79 -17.47 4.17
CA ASP A 311 -37.68 -18.21 5.07
C ASP A 311 -39.11 -17.64 5.07
N GLU A 312 -39.25 -16.31 5.00
CA GLU A 312 -40.53 -15.61 4.85
C GLU A 312 -41.21 -15.92 3.51
N ILE A 313 -40.44 -16.06 2.42
CA ILE A 313 -40.94 -16.50 1.11
C ILE A 313 -41.40 -17.98 1.16
N LEU A 314 -40.69 -18.84 1.87
CA LEU A 314 -41.05 -20.25 2.03
C LEU A 314 -42.32 -20.45 2.86
N THR A 315 -42.51 -19.64 3.91
CA THR A 315 -43.69 -19.71 4.80
C THR A 315 -44.94 -19.07 4.22
N THR A 316 -44.82 -18.15 3.26
CA THR A 316 -45.98 -17.53 2.58
C THR A 316 -46.50 -18.33 1.37
N GLN A 317 -45.79 -19.37 0.92
CA GLN A 317 -46.21 -20.25 -0.18
C GLN A 317 -46.88 -21.57 0.27
N THR A 318 -47.00 -21.81 1.59
CA THR A 318 -47.72 -22.94 2.19
C THR A 318 -49.06 -22.52 2.79
#